data_AF-A0A060BQR3-F1
#
_entry.id   AF-A0A060BQR3-F1
#
_cell.length_a   1.000
_cell.length_b   1.000
_cell.length_c   1.000
_cell.angle_alpha   90.00
_cell.angle_beta   90.00
_cell.angle_gamma   90.00
#
_symmetry.space_group_name_H-M   'P 1'
#
loop_
_entity.id
_entity.type
_entity.pdbx_description
1 polymer ?
#
loop_
_entity_poly.entity_id
_entity_poly.type
_entity_poly.pdbx_seq_one_letter_code
_entity_poly.pdbx_strand_id
1 'polypeptide(L)'
;MEPSTGRILAMVSKPSYDAAQLADNDSDAANQVFDALSADANQPLVNRAIAGDTYAPGSTFKLVMTASALENGYTPDSDFDNPAALTLEQSTTQIHNITNRACGSGTSRVSLKVALQYSCNIPFAELGLELGADKVKATAEAFGFDQEL
;
A
#
# COMPACT_ATOMS: atom_id res chain seq x y z
N MET A 1 1.44 -2.42 16.16
CA MET A 1 0.20 -2.19 16.93
C MET A 1 -0.18 -3.45 17.69
N GLU A 2 -0.96 -3.33 18.76
CA GLU A 2 -1.63 -4.46 19.40
C GLU A 2 -3.06 -4.57 18.85
N PRO A 3 -3.40 -5.61 18.05
CA PRO A 3 -4.68 -5.65 17.34
C PRO A 3 -5.93 -5.67 18.24
N SER A 4 -5.84 -6.31 19.41
CA SER A 4 -6.98 -6.46 20.33
C SER A 4 -7.35 -5.18 21.08
N THR A 5 -6.43 -4.20 21.15
CA THR A 5 -6.61 -2.97 21.95
C THR A 5 -6.45 -1.70 21.13
N GLY A 6 -5.88 -1.78 19.93
CA GLY A 6 -5.51 -0.62 19.12
C GLY A 6 -4.25 0.10 19.61
N ARG A 7 -3.53 -0.39 20.64
CA ARG A 7 -2.35 0.30 21.15
C ARG A 7 -1.25 0.42 20.09
N ILE A 8 -0.70 1.62 19.96
CA ILE A 8 0.50 1.88 19.16
C ILE A 8 1.72 1.46 19.98
N LEU A 9 2.26 0.28 19.67
CA LEU A 9 3.46 -0.26 20.35
C LEU A 9 4.76 0.40 19.86
N ALA A 10 4.76 0.93 18.63
CA ALA A 10 5.85 1.67 18.03
C ALA A 10 5.30 2.60 16.95
N MET A 11 5.85 3.82 16.88
CA MET A 11 5.62 4.79 15.82
C MET A 11 6.98 5.37 15.43
N VAL A 12 7.46 5.02 14.24
CA VAL A 12 8.83 5.34 13.82
C VAL A 12 8.78 6.07 12.48
N SER A 13 9.45 7.22 12.41
CA SER A 13 9.70 7.96 11.17
C SER A 13 11.21 8.12 10.97
N LYS A 14 11.67 8.01 9.72
CA LYS A 14 13.07 8.20 9.33
C LYS A 14 13.17 9.01 8.01
N PRO A 15 14.22 9.85 7.86
CA PRO A 15 15.16 10.24 8.91
C PRO A 15 14.46 11.00 10.06
N SER A 16 15.10 11.02 11.22
CA SER A 16 14.61 11.69 12.44
C SER A 16 15.68 12.68 12.90
N TYR A 17 15.33 13.54 13.84
CA TYR A 17 16.23 14.48 14.48
C TYR A 17 16.29 14.23 15.99
N ASP A 18 17.21 14.91 16.66
CA ASP A 18 17.30 14.97 18.13
C ASP A 18 16.47 16.14 18.65
N ALA A 19 15.36 15.83 19.31
CA ALA A 19 14.45 16.85 19.82
C ALA A 19 15.05 17.72 20.93
N ALA A 20 16.11 17.25 21.61
CA ALA A 20 16.79 18.05 22.63
C ALA A 20 17.39 19.34 22.05
N GLN A 21 17.79 19.33 20.78
CA GLN A 21 18.39 20.50 20.11
C GLN A 21 17.36 21.61 19.82
N LEU A 22 16.07 21.27 19.72
CA LEU A 22 14.99 22.25 19.59
C LEU A 22 14.47 22.74 20.95
N ALA A 23 14.88 22.08 22.04
CA ALA A 23 14.50 22.42 23.41
C ALA A 23 15.62 23.16 24.15
N ASP A 24 16.59 23.73 23.43
CA ASP A 24 17.66 24.53 24.01
C ASP A 24 17.08 25.82 24.64
N ASN A 25 17.70 26.29 25.73
CA ASN A 25 17.32 27.54 26.38
C ASN A 25 17.88 28.76 25.64
N ASP A 26 18.87 28.57 24.76
CA ASP A 26 19.30 29.58 23.80
C ASP A 26 18.39 29.56 22.57
N SER A 27 17.50 30.55 22.50
CA SER A 27 16.55 30.70 21.40
C SER A 27 17.22 30.83 20.04
N ASP A 28 18.40 31.45 19.95
CA ASP A 28 19.09 31.62 18.67
C ASP A 28 19.63 30.28 18.16
N ALA A 29 20.17 29.45 19.07
CA ALA A 29 20.61 28.10 18.74
C ALA A 29 19.43 27.20 18.31
N ALA A 30 18.32 27.23 19.06
CA ALA A 30 17.12 26.45 18.73
C ALA A 30 16.54 26.84 17.36
N ASN A 31 16.49 28.14 17.04
CA ASN A 31 16.03 28.64 15.75
C ASN A 31 16.92 28.19 14.59
N GLN A 32 18.25 28.23 14.76
CA GLN A 32 19.19 27.75 13.73
C GLN A 32 19.00 26.26 13.42
N VAL A 33 18.77 25.44 14.46
CA VAL A 33 18.47 24.01 14.29
C VAL A 33 17.14 23.83 13.56
N PHE A 34 16.10 24.56 13.95
CA PHE A 34 14.79 24.50 13.29
C PHE A 34 14.88 24.87 11.82
N ASP A 35 15.58 25.95 11.47
CA ASP A 35 15.78 26.40 10.10
C ASP A 35 16.52 25.35 9.27
N ALA A 36 17.57 24.74 9.83
CA ALA A 36 18.32 23.67 9.19
C ALA A 36 17.45 22.43 8.94
N LEU A 37 16.67 21.99 9.93
CA LEU A 37 15.76 20.84 9.80
C LEU A 37 14.62 21.10 8.81
N SER A 38 14.14 22.34 8.74
CA SER A 38 13.09 22.78 7.81
C SER A 38 13.60 22.86 6.37
N ALA A 39 14.86 23.24 6.18
CA ALA A 39 15.51 23.32 4.86
C ALA A 39 16.07 21.96 4.37
N ASP A 40 16.13 20.94 5.22
CA ASP A 40 16.64 19.62 4.85
C ASP A 40 15.71 18.94 3.82
N ALA A 41 16.29 18.59 2.67
CA ALA A 41 15.59 17.92 1.58
C ALA A 41 14.99 16.56 1.97
N ASN A 42 15.53 15.91 3.00
CA ASN A 42 14.99 14.65 3.53
C ASN A 42 13.84 14.85 4.52
N GLN A 43 13.45 16.08 4.83
CA GLN A 43 12.28 16.43 5.65
C GLN A 43 12.21 15.61 6.97
N PRO A 44 13.21 15.71 7.86
CA PRO A 44 13.25 14.95 9.11
C PRO A 44 12.15 15.37 10.11
N LEU A 45 11.55 16.56 9.93
CA LEU A 45 10.41 17.03 10.74
C LEU A 45 9.09 16.30 10.44
N VAL A 46 9.00 15.60 9.30
CA VAL A 46 7.78 14.89 8.88
C VAL A 46 7.68 13.52 9.57
N ASN A 47 6.59 13.29 10.29
CA ASN A 47 6.28 11.99 10.88
C ASN A 47 5.57 11.06 9.88
N ARG A 48 6.33 10.47 8.96
CA ARG A 48 5.85 9.63 7.85
C ARG A 48 4.96 8.44 8.25
N ALA A 49 4.91 8.09 9.53
CA ALA A 49 4.02 7.03 10.02
C ALA A 49 2.54 7.47 10.09
N ILE A 50 2.26 8.77 10.27
CA ILE A 50 0.90 9.30 10.47
C ILE A 50 0.65 10.62 9.73
N ALA A 51 1.69 11.35 9.35
CA ALA A 51 1.64 12.66 8.74
C ALA A 51 2.74 12.79 7.69
N GLY A 52 2.39 13.15 6.45
CA GLY A 52 3.34 13.24 5.34
C GLY A 52 2.65 12.91 4.02
N ASP A 53 3.45 12.63 3.00
CA ASP A 53 2.94 12.16 1.71
C ASP A 53 2.25 10.80 1.89
N THR A 54 1.05 10.67 1.33
CA THR A 54 0.39 9.37 1.21
C THR A 54 1.13 8.52 0.17
N TYR A 55 1.51 7.30 0.55
CA TYR A 55 2.21 6.37 -0.34
C TYR A 55 1.24 5.42 -1.01
N ALA A 56 1.48 5.11 -2.28
CA ALA A 56 0.77 4.01 -2.94
C ALA A 56 1.08 2.70 -2.20
N PRO A 57 0.08 1.97 -1.66
CA PRO A 57 0.32 0.77 -0.86
C PRO A 57 0.92 -0.39 -1.68
N GLY A 58 0.76 -0.37 -3.00
CA GLY A 58 1.26 -1.43 -3.89
C GLY A 58 0.65 -2.78 -3.54
N SER A 59 1.48 -3.83 -3.48
CA SER A 59 0.99 -5.20 -3.27
C SER A 59 0.33 -5.44 -1.91
N THR A 60 0.52 -4.59 -0.90
CA THR A 60 -0.19 -4.76 0.38
C THR A 60 -1.70 -4.51 0.22
N PHE A 61 -2.11 -3.70 -0.77
CA PHE A 61 -3.53 -3.46 -1.08
C PHE A 61 -4.25 -4.69 -1.64
N LYS A 62 -3.50 -5.72 -2.08
CA LYS A 62 -4.08 -7.01 -2.49
C LYS A 62 -4.88 -7.66 -1.36
N LEU A 63 -4.58 -7.37 -0.10
CA LEU A 63 -5.39 -7.84 1.04
C LEU A 63 -6.80 -7.25 1.02
N VAL A 64 -6.94 -5.95 0.72
CA VAL A 64 -8.24 -5.26 0.58
C VAL A 64 -8.99 -5.81 -0.63
N MET A 65 -8.29 -6.00 -1.76
CA MET A 65 -8.87 -6.62 -2.96
C MET A 65 -9.37 -8.04 -2.70
N THR A 66 -8.60 -8.87 -1.99
CA THR A 66 -9.04 -10.22 -1.62
C THR A 66 -10.24 -10.18 -0.68
N ALA A 67 -10.28 -9.29 0.31
CA ALA A 67 -11.46 -9.13 1.18
C ALA A 67 -12.70 -8.79 0.34
N SER A 68 -12.59 -7.82 -0.57
CA SER A 68 -13.68 -7.43 -1.49
C SER A 68 -14.15 -8.62 -2.34
N ALA A 69 -13.21 -9.41 -2.87
CA ALA A 69 -13.52 -10.61 -3.63
C ALA A 69 -14.35 -11.61 -2.81
N LEU A 70 -13.90 -11.94 -1.60
CA LEU A 70 -14.59 -12.91 -0.74
C LEU A 70 -16.00 -12.45 -0.35
N GLU A 71 -16.18 -11.16 -0.05
CA GLU A 71 -17.50 -10.59 0.23
C GLU A 71 -18.45 -10.62 -0.97
N ASN A 72 -17.89 -10.64 -2.18
CA ASN A 72 -18.63 -10.65 -3.43
C ASN A 72 -18.72 -12.04 -4.09
N GLY A 73 -18.53 -13.11 -3.30
CA GLY A 73 -18.82 -14.49 -3.71
C GLY A 73 -17.66 -15.22 -4.38
N TYR A 74 -16.48 -14.61 -4.46
CA TYR A 74 -15.27 -15.35 -4.85
C TYR A 74 -14.80 -16.24 -3.71
N THR A 75 -14.02 -17.26 -4.07
CA THR A 75 -13.46 -18.20 -3.11
C THR A 75 -11.93 -18.25 -3.28
N PRO A 76 -11.19 -18.83 -2.32
CA PRO A 76 -9.75 -19.06 -2.49
C PRO A 76 -9.39 -19.85 -3.77
N ASP A 77 -10.32 -20.65 -4.28
CA ASP A 77 -10.16 -21.50 -5.47
C ASP A 77 -10.71 -20.86 -6.75
N SER A 78 -11.21 -19.61 -6.69
CA SER A 78 -11.57 -18.85 -7.89
C SER A 78 -10.33 -18.63 -8.74
N ASP A 79 -10.37 -19.08 -10.00
CA ASP A 79 -9.24 -19.00 -10.92
C ASP A 79 -9.28 -17.77 -11.81
N PHE A 80 -8.12 -17.20 -12.08
CA PHE A 80 -7.93 -16.05 -12.97
C PHE A 80 -6.94 -16.40 -14.08
N ASP A 81 -7.07 -15.71 -15.20
CA ASP A 81 -6.09 -15.80 -16.27
C ASP A 81 -4.73 -15.26 -15.82
N ASN A 82 -3.68 -15.90 -16.31
CA ASN A 82 -2.30 -15.66 -15.89
C ASN A 82 -1.35 -15.54 -17.10
N PRO A 83 -1.64 -14.63 -18.07
CA PRO A 83 -0.72 -14.37 -19.16
C PRO A 83 0.60 -13.77 -18.65
N ALA A 84 1.61 -13.69 -19.52
CA ALA A 84 2.88 -13.03 -19.18
C ALA A 84 2.75 -11.49 -19.13
N ALA A 85 1.72 -10.94 -19.78
CA ALA A 85 1.39 -9.52 -19.81
C ALA A 85 -0.13 -9.36 -20.00
N LEU A 86 -0.70 -8.32 -19.40
CA LEU A 86 -2.10 -7.93 -19.57
C LEU A 86 -2.15 -6.49 -20.10
N THR A 87 -2.75 -6.28 -21.28
CA THR A 87 -3.03 -4.94 -21.80
C THR A 87 -4.34 -4.44 -21.22
N LEU A 88 -4.32 -3.28 -20.57
CA LEU A 88 -5.54 -2.69 -20.01
C LEU A 88 -6.51 -2.26 -21.10
N GLU A 89 -7.79 -2.52 -20.88
CA GLU A 89 -8.83 -2.09 -21.81
C GLU A 89 -8.76 -0.57 -22.05
N GLN A 90 -9.06 -0.15 -23.28
CA GLN A 90 -9.05 1.25 -23.69
C GLN A 90 -7.69 1.96 -23.55
N SER A 91 -6.60 1.20 -23.40
CA SER A 91 -5.23 1.71 -23.26
C SER A 91 -4.23 0.82 -24.02
N THR A 92 -3.02 1.33 -24.19
CA THR A 92 -1.85 0.56 -24.64
C THR A 92 -0.94 0.15 -23.47
N THR A 93 -1.29 0.54 -22.24
CA THR A 93 -0.55 0.20 -21.03
C THR A 93 -0.63 -1.29 -20.74
N GLN A 94 0.53 -1.90 -20.47
CA GLN A 94 0.63 -3.29 -20.06
C GLN A 94 0.97 -3.42 -18.56
N ILE A 95 0.29 -4.34 -17.89
CA ILE A 95 0.61 -4.82 -16.56
C ILE A 95 1.39 -6.12 -16.68
N HIS A 96 2.46 -6.23 -15.88
CA HIS A 96 3.29 -7.42 -15.80
C HIS A 96 3.40 -7.89 -14.35
N ASN A 97 3.60 -9.20 -14.17
CA ASN A 97 4.15 -9.70 -12.91
C ASN A 97 5.59 -9.22 -12.75
N ILE A 98 6.08 -9.14 -11.51
CA ILE A 98 7.46 -8.69 -11.22
C ILE A 98 8.55 -9.50 -11.97
N THR A 99 8.24 -10.75 -12.32
CA THR A 99 9.12 -11.65 -13.07
C THR A 99 9.03 -11.49 -14.58
N ASN A 100 8.12 -10.66 -15.10
CA ASN A 100 7.74 -10.56 -16.51
C ASN A 100 7.33 -11.92 -17.12
N ARG A 101 6.74 -12.80 -16.31
CA ARG A 101 6.28 -14.13 -16.69
C ARG A 101 4.92 -14.42 -16.06
N ALA A 102 4.25 -15.47 -16.54
CA ALA A 102 3.12 -16.06 -15.85
C ALA A 102 3.51 -16.39 -14.39
N CYS A 103 2.60 -16.14 -13.46
CA CYS A 103 2.82 -16.34 -12.04
C CYS A 103 2.72 -17.82 -11.61
N GLY A 104 3.20 -18.15 -10.41
CA GLY A 104 3.14 -19.50 -9.84
C GLY A 104 3.91 -20.52 -10.67
N SER A 105 3.29 -21.66 -10.97
CA SER A 105 3.86 -22.74 -11.81
C SER A 105 4.00 -22.38 -13.29
N GLY A 106 3.63 -21.17 -13.70
CA GLY A 106 3.65 -20.75 -15.11
C GLY A 106 2.50 -21.33 -15.93
N THR A 107 1.44 -21.78 -15.27
CA THR A 107 0.20 -22.24 -15.90
C THR A 107 -0.61 -21.06 -16.44
N SER A 108 -1.50 -21.31 -17.40
CA SER A 108 -2.35 -20.29 -18.01
C SER A 108 -3.35 -19.64 -17.05
N ARG A 109 -3.64 -20.30 -15.92
CA ARG A 109 -4.50 -19.82 -14.85
C ARG A 109 -3.88 -20.07 -13.48
N VAL A 110 -4.28 -19.26 -12.49
CA VAL A 110 -3.95 -19.44 -11.07
C VAL A 110 -5.14 -19.06 -10.19
N SER A 111 -5.28 -19.75 -9.06
CA SER A 111 -6.33 -19.44 -8.09
C SER A 111 -6.03 -18.16 -7.30
N LEU A 112 -7.06 -17.53 -6.74
CA LEU A 112 -6.93 -16.35 -5.87
C LEU A 112 -5.95 -16.59 -4.72
N LYS A 113 -6.01 -17.79 -4.12
CA LYS A 113 -5.09 -18.21 -3.07
C LYS A 113 -3.63 -18.19 -3.52
N VAL A 114 -3.33 -18.80 -4.68
CA VAL A 114 -1.98 -18.82 -5.25
C VAL A 114 -1.57 -17.41 -5.66
N ALA A 115 -2.49 -16.64 -6.26
CA ALA A 115 -2.26 -15.27 -6.67
C ALA A 115 -1.82 -14.39 -5.50
N LEU A 116 -2.50 -14.49 -4.35
CA LEU A 116 -2.14 -13.76 -3.14
C LEU A 116 -0.81 -14.25 -2.56
N GLN A 117 -0.60 -15.57 -2.50
CA GLN A 117 0.62 -16.18 -1.96
C GLN A 117 1.89 -15.73 -2.71
N TYR A 118 1.83 -15.65 -4.04
CA TYR A 118 2.95 -15.23 -4.89
C TYR A 118 2.91 -13.74 -5.24
N SER A 119 1.94 -13.00 -4.70
CA SER A 119 1.71 -11.58 -5.01
C SER A 119 1.67 -11.31 -6.52
N CYS A 120 0.94 -12.15 -7.27
CA CYS A 120 0.80 -12.01 -8.72
C CYS A 120 0.09 -10.69 -9.05
N ASN A 121 0.57 -9.92 -10.03
CA ASN A 121 -0.04 -8.64 -10.40
C ASN A 121 -1.21 -8.84 -11.35
N ILE A 122 -1.04 -9.69 -12.37
CA ILE A 122 -2.04 -9.85 -13.44
C ILE A 122 -3.37 -10.42 -12.90
N PRO A 123 -3.39 -11.54 -12.14
CA PRO A 123 -4.63 -12.02 -11.52
C PRO A 123 -5.36 -10.99 -10.66
N PHE A 124 -4.64 -10.09 -9.98
CA PHE A 124 -5.26 -9.01 -9.19
C PHE A 124 -5.75 -7.84 -10.05
N ALA A 125 -5.15 -7.61 -11.22
CA ALA A 125 -5.68 -6.68 -12.20
C ALA A 125 -6.98 -7.21 -12.82
N GLU A 126 -7.01 -8.49 -13.21
CA GLU A 126 -8.23 -9.19 -13.67
C GLU A 126 -9.34 -9.13 -12.61
N LEU A 127 -9.01 -9.48 -11.36
CA LEU A 127 -9.96 -9.37 -10.24
C LEU A 127 -10.51 -7.95 -10.07
N GLY A 128 -9.66 -6.92 -10.24
CA GLY A 128 -10.10 -5.53 -10.17
C GLY A 128 -11.09 -5.16 -11.28
N LEU A 129 -10.86 -5.64 -12.50
CA LEU A 129 -11.78 -5.47 -13.63
C LEU A 129 -13.11 -6.19 -13.38
N GLU A 130 -13.07 -7.43 -12.87
CA GLU A 130 -14.27 -8.21 -12.57
C GLU A 130 -15.10 -7.67 -11.39
N LEU A 131 -14.44 -7.14 -10.35
CA LEU A 131 -15.12 -6.50 -9.22
C LEU A 131 -15.70 -5.13 -9.60
N GLY A 132 -14.94 -4.33 -10.35
CA GLY A 132 -15.26 -2.94 -10.62
C GLY A 132 -14.99 -2.00 -9.44
N ALA A 133 -14.91 -0.71 -9.74
CA ALA A 133 -14.43 0.32 -8.81
C ALA A 133 -15.30 0.47 -7.56
N ASP A 134 -16.62 0.39 -7.67
CA ASP A 134 -17.53 0.65 -6.55
C ASP A 134 -17.37 -0.37 -5.41
N LYS A 135 -17.21 -1.66 -5.74
CA LYS A 135 -17.01 -2.72 -4.74
C LYS A 135 -15.66 -2.61 -4.06
N VAL A 136 -14.62 -2.33 -4.83
CA VAL A 136 -13.25 -2.12 -4.29
C VAL A 136 -13.23 -0.89 -3.39
N LYS A 137 -13.87 0.21 -3.82
CA LYS A 137 -13.98 1.44 -3.03
C LYS A 137 -14.70 1.21 -1.71
N ALA A 138 -15.89 0.60 -1.74
CA ALA A 138 -16.66 0.32 -0.52
C ALA A 138 -15.86 -0.53 0.48
N THR A 139 -15.11 -1.51 -0.02
CA THR A 139 -14.23 -2.34 0.83
C THR A 139 -13.07 -1.51 1.38
N ALA A 140 -12.42 -0.68 0.55
CA ALA A 140 -11.33 0.19 1.00
C ALA A 140 -11.80 1.16 2.09
N GLU A 141 -12.97 1.78 1.93
CA GLU A 141 -13.58 2.64 2.95
C GLU A 141 -13.83 1.88 4.27
N ALA A 142 -14.31 0.63 4.20
CA ALA A 142 -14.47 -0.22 5.38
C ALA A 142 -13.15 -0.56 6.09
N PHE A 143 -12.03 -0.57 5.36
CA PHE A 143 -10.67 -0.70 5.91
C PHE A 143 -10.06 0.64 6.38
N GLY A 144 -10.82 1.74 6.32
CA GLY A 144 -10.41 3.06 6.80
C GLY A 144 -9.75 3.96 5.76
N PHE A 145 -9.77 3.60 4.47
CA PHE A 145 -9.35 4.52 3.40
C PHE A 145 -10.41 5.62 3.18
N ASP A 146 -9.98 6.75 2.63
CA ASP A 146 -10.83 7.94 2.37
C ASP A 146 -11.58 8.50 3.60
N GLN A 147 -11.07 8.23 4.81
CA GLN A 147 -11.54 8.82 6.07
C GLN A 147 -10.54 9.85 6.59
N GLU A 148 -11.02 10.82 7.37
CA GLU A 148 -10.14 11.72 8.12
C GLU A 148 -9.38 10.94 9.21
N LEU A 149 -8.08 11.22 9.33
CA LEU A 149 -7.18 10.66 10.34
C LEU A 149 -7.36 11.33 11.71
#